data_AF-A0A8S2G7Q2-F1
#
_entry.id   AF-A0A8S2G7Q2-F1
#
_cell.length_a   1.000
_cell.length_b   1.000
_cell.length_c   1.000
_cell.angle_alpha   90.00
_cell.angle_beta   90.00
_cell.angle_gamma   90.00
#
_symmetry.space_group_name_H-M   'P 1'
#
loop_
_entity.id
_entity.type
_entity.pdbx_description
1 polymer ?
#
loop_
_entity_poly.entity_id
_entity_poly.type
_entity_poly.pdbx_seq_one_letter_code
_entity_poly.pdbx_strand_id
1 'polypeptide(L)'
;MQGEKIALLKKTLSYIVEQLKSTDRLSIISFDTVANDVLGGLKMMTTDKKVVVENKIQTHACLNAGGGTHIGSGLQMGINLLNQRKTKNPLTSLLLLTDGQDNQLCDYSDLIQRIPQGTMCITACLV
;
A
#
# COMPACT_ATOMS: atom_id res chain seq x y z
N MET A 1 0.71 -8.98 12.42
CA MET A 1 -0.13 -7.76 12.52
C MET A 1 -1.45 -7.97 13.29
N GLN A 2 -1.45 -8.26 14.60
CA GLN A 2 -2.69 -8.35 15.40
C GLN A 2 -2.67 -7.36 16.57
N GLY A 3 -3.86 -7.02 17.10
CA GLY A 3 -4.02 -6.15 18.27
C GLY A 3 -3.68 -4.68 18.01
N GLU A 4 -2.87 -4.07 18.87
CA GLU A 4 -2.58 -2.63 18.84
C GLU A 4 -1.84 -2.19 17.57
N LYS A 5 -0.96 -3.03 17.02
CA LYS A 5 -0.17 -2.72 15.82
C LYS A 5 -1.05 -2.40 14.61
N ILE A 6 -2.14 -3.14 14.43
CA ILE A 6 -3.06 -2.91 13.30
C ILE A 6 -3.96 -1.69 13.53
N ALA A 7 -4.33 -1.41 14.78
CA ALA A 7 -5.04 -0.19 15.13
C ALA A 7 -4.20 1.06 14.84
N LEU A 8 -2.89 1.02 15.18
CA LEU A 8 -1.94 2.08 14.84
C LEU A 8 -1.80 2.24 13.33
N LEU A 9 -1.65 1.15 12.58
CA LEU A 9 -1.60 1.20 11.12
C LEU A 9 -2.83 1.87 10.51
N LYS A 10 -4.04 1.48 10.94
CA LYS A 10 -5.29 2.10 10.48
C LYS A 10 -5.30 3.60 10.78
N LYS A 11 -4.90 4.00 11.98
CA LYS A 11 -4.80 5.41 12.37
C LYS A 11 -3.80 6.19 11.51
N THR A 12 -2.63 5.60 11.23
CA THR A 12 -1.62 6.22 10.35
C THR A 12 -2.11 6.35 8.92
N LEU A 13 -2.79 5.33 8.38
CA LEU A 13 -3.37 5.38 7.04
C LEU A 13 -4.47 6.45 6.94
N SER A 14 -5.35 6.54 7.94
CA SER A 14 -6.36 7.60 8.00
C SER A 14 -5.73 8.99 8.00
N TYR A 15 -4.68 9.18 8.82
CA TYR A 15 -3.94 10.45 8.85
C TYR A 15 -3.33 10.79 7.48
N ILE A 16 -2.75 9.82 6.77
CA ILE A 16 -2.20 10.04 5.43
C ILE A 16 -3.32 10.49 4.47
N VAL A 17 -4.46 9.82 4.46
CA VAL A 17 -5.60 10.16 3.59
C VAL A 17 -6.12 11.57 3.87
N GLU A 18 -6.15 11.98 5.14
CA GLU A 18 -6.48 13.35 5.54
C GLU A 18 -5.52 14.38 4.94
N GLN A 19 -4.20 14.13 4.98
CA GLN A 19 -3.18 15.05 4.47
C GLN A 19 -3.09 15.14 2.94
N LEU A 20 -3.62 14.16 2.19
CA LEU A 20 -3.57 14.17 0.73
C LEU A 20 -4.46 15.27 0.12
N LYS A 21 -4.05 15.87 -0.99
CA LYS A 21 -4.85 16.86 -1.72
C LYS A 21 -5.83 16.18 -2.67
N SER A 22 -6.86 16.90 -3.12
CA SER A 22 -7.83 16.40 -4.11
C SER A 22 -7.22 16.03 -5.47
N THR A 23 -6.05 16.59 -5.77
CA THR A 23 -5.24 16.28 -6.96
C THR A 23 -4.41 15.00 -6.82
N ASP A 24 -4.22 14.52 -5.59
CA ASP A 24 -3.37 13.37 -5.31
C ASP A 24 -4.12 12.07 -5.54
N ARG A 25 -3.36 11.01 -5.78
CA ARG A 25 -3.90 9.67 -6.02
C ARG A 25 -3.31 8.67 -5.05
N LEU A 26 -4.15 7.80 -4.54
CA LEU A 26 -3.77 6.74 -3.60
C LEU A 26 -4.35 5.39 -4.07
N SER A 27 -3.57 4.34 -3.87
CA SER A 27 -4.02 2.95 -3.85
C SER A 27 -3.51 2.34 -2.55
N ILE A 28 -4.28 1.40 -1.98
CA ILE A 28 -3.90 0.69 -0.77
C ILE A 28 -3.90 -0.79 -1.14
N ILE A 29 -2.78 -1.47 -0.92
CA ILE A 29 -2.65 -2.91 -1.12
C ILE A 29 -2.50 -3.53 0.26
N SER A 30 -3.38 -4.48 0.58
CA SER A 30 -3.23 -5.35 1.74
C SER A 30 -2.61 -6.67 1.28
N PHE A 31 -1.62 -7.18 2.00
CA PHE A 31 -1.01 -8.47 1.69
C PHE A 31 -0.86 -9.31 2.95
N ASP A 32 -1.12 -10.61 2.80
CA ASP A 32 -0.84 -11.65 3.78
C ASP A 32 -0.14 -12.82 3.05
N THR A 33 -0.85 -13.93 2.83
CA THR A 33 -0.48 -14.97 1.88
C THR A 33 -0.76 -14.53 0.44
N VAL A 34 -1.72 -13.61 0.21
CA VAL A 34 -2.05 -13.08 -1.11
C VAL A 34 -2.13 -11.54 -1.05
N ALA A 35 -1.66 -10.87 -2.10
CA ALA A 35 -1.82 -9.43 -2.26
C ALA A 35 -3.19 -9.08 -2.85
N ASN A 36 -3.87 -8.11 -2.24
CA ASN A 36 -5.18 -7.61 -2.65
C ASN A 36 -5.19 -6.08 -2.70
N ASP A 37 -5.70 -5.50 -3.80
CA ASP A 37 -5.90 -4.07 -3.94
C ASP A 37 -7.25 -3.66 -3.30
N VAL A 38 -7.18 -2.97 -2.18
CA VAL A 38 -8.33 -2.52 -1.38
C VAL A 38 -9.16 -1.47 -2.12
N LEU A 39 -8.53 -0.66 -2.96
CA LEU A 39 -9.17 0.45 -3.65
C LEU A 39 -9.56 0.12 -5.10
N GLY A 40 -9.02 -0.96 -5.68
CA GLY A 40 -9.25 -1.33 -7.07
C GLY A 40 -8.65 -0.30 -8.03
N GLY A 41 -7.39 0.04 -7.80
CA GLY A 41 -6.55 0.95 -8.57
C GLY A 41 -6.30 2.29 -7.90
N LEU A 42 -5.48 3.13 -8.55
CA LEU A 42 -5.22 4.50 -8.13
C LEU A 42 -6.50 5.35 -8.20
N LYS A 43 -6.96 5.86 -7.04
CA LYS A 43 -8.11 6.76 -6.94
C LYS A 43 -7.65 8.16 -6.57
N MET A 44 -8.29 9.18 -7.14
CA MET A 44 -8.10 10.57 -6.71
C MET A 44 -8.70 10.81 -5.32
N MET A 45 -8.03 11.59 -4.48
CA MET A 45 -8.44 11.83 -3.09
C MET A 45 -9.35 13.05 -2.96
N THR A 46 -10.43 13.09 -3.77
CA THR A 46 -11.50 14.08 -3.61
C THR A 46 -12.26 13.86 -2.29
N THR A 47 -12.91 14.90 -1.75
CA THR A 47 -13.59 14.85 -0.45
C THR A 47 -14.51 13.62 -0.31
N ASP A 48 -15.35 13.34 -1.30
CA ASP A 48 -16.26 12.18 -1.26
C ASP A 48 -15.50 10.85 -1.28
N LYS A 49 -14.42 10.77 -2.06
CA LYS A 49 -13.61 9.56 -2.18
C LYS A 49 -12.80 9.30 -0.92
N LYS A 50 -12.34 10.35 -0.23
CA LYS A 50 -11.67 10.21 1.07
C LYS A 50 -12.58 9.52 2.07
N VAL A 51 -13.85 9.91 2.17
CA VAL A 51 -14.83 9.26 3.06
C VAL A 51 -14.98 7.76 2.72
N VAL A 52 -15.04 7.41 1.43
CA VAL A 52 -15.10 6.01 1.00
C VAL A 52 -13.83 5.24 1.36
N VAL A 53 -12.66 5.85 1.17
CA VAL A 53 -11.36 5.26 1.52
C VAL A 53 -11.25 5.06 3.03
N GLU A 54 -11.64 6.04 3.84
CA GLU A 54 -11.67 5.94 5.30
C GLU A 54 -12.57 4.79 5.75
N ASN A 55 -13.79 4.72 5.22
CA ASN A 55 -14.70 3.61 5.53
C ASN A 55 -14.07 2.26 5.18
N LYS A 56 -13.37 2.16 4.04
CA LYS A 56 -12.64 0.94 3.67
C LYS A 56 -11.49 0.63 4.64
N ILE A 57 -10.69 1.61 5.06
CA ILE A 57 -9.60 1.40 6.04
C ILE A 57 -10.14 0.85 7.36
N GLN A 58 -11.26 1.39 7.83
CA GLN A 58 -11.85 0.95 9.10
C GLN A 58 -12.48 -0.45 8.98
N THR A 59 -13.20 -0.71 7.88
CA THR A 59 -14.00 -1.94 7.69
C THR A 59 -13.25 -3.12 7.06
N HIS A 60 -12.12 -2.90 6.37
CA HIS A 60 -11.46 -3.99 5.64
C HIS A 60 -10.97 -5.10 6.58
N ALA A 61 -11.57 -6.27 6.42
CA ALA A 61 -11.21 -7.49 7.14
C ALA A 61 -9.85 -8.08 6.72
N CYS A 62 -9.31 -7.70 5.55
CA CYS A 62 -7.95 -8.09 5.12
C CYS A 62 -6.83 -7.34 5.88
N LEU A 63 -7.19 -6.34 6.69
CA LEU A 63 -6.30 -5.79 7.72
C LEU A 63 -6.48 -6.55 9.04
N ASN A 64 -6.73 -7.87 8.99
CA ASN A 64 -6.67 -8.74 10.15
C ASN A 64 -5.54 -9.73 9.88
N ALA A 65 -4.57 -9.91 10.79
CA ALA A 65 -3.51 -10.88 10.51
C ALA A 65 -4.08 -12.29 10.46
N GLY A 66 -3.97 -12.91 9.29
CA GLY A 66 -4.19 -14.33 9.06
C GLY A 66 -3.29 -14.80 7.93
N GLY A 67 -2.43 -15.79 8.20
CA GLY A 67 -1.50 -16.37 7.22
C GLY A 67 -0.09 -15.76 7.22
N GLY A 68 0.74 -16.21 6.27
CA GLY A 68 2.14 -15.79 6.11
C GLY A 68 2.31 -14.35 5.62
N THR A 69 3.55 -13.96 5.34
CA THR A 69 3.91 -12.59 4.92
C THR A 69 4.61 -12.63 3.56
N HIS A 70 3.86 -12.56 2.45
CA HIS A 70 4.41 -12.56 1.09
C HIS A 70 4.64 -11.14 0.56
N ILE A 71 5.75 -10.53 0.99
CA ILE A 71 6.12 -9.14 0.64
C ILE A 71 6.28 -8.99 -0.87
N GLY A 72 6.91 -9.97 -1.51
CA GLY A 72 7.11 -9.98 -2.97
C GLY A 72 5.81 -9.80 -3.76
N SER A 73 4.71 -10.43 -3.32
CA SER A 73 3.41 -10.33 -3.99
C SER A 73 2.80 -8.93 -3.89
N GLY A 74 2.88 -8.30 -2.70
CA GLY A 74 2.41 -6.94 -2.46
C GLY A 74 3.21 -5.92 -3.25
N LEU A 75 4.54 -6.04 -3.23
CA LEU A 75 5.45 -5.19 -3.99
C LEU A 75 5.20 -5.31 -5.49
N GLN A 76 5.06 -6.53 -6.00
CA GLN A 76 4.76 -6.80 -7.40
C GLN A 76 3.44 -6.16 -7.84
N MET A 77 2.38 -6.26 -7.03
CA MET A 77 1.10 -5.62 -7.31
C MET A 77 1.23 -4.10 -7.32
N GLY A 78 1.95 -3.52 -6.35
CA GLY A 78 2.20 -2.08 -6.28
C GLY A 78 2.93 -1.57 -7.53
N ILE A 79 4.00 -2.25 -7.94
CA ILE A 79 4.74 -1.94 -9.16
C ILE A 79 3.84 -2.04 -10.39
N ASN A 80 3.00 -3.07 -10.48
CA ASN A 80 2.07 -3.23 -11.61
C ASN A 80 1.06 -2.07 -11.69
N LEU A 81 0.50 -1.63 -10.56
CA LEU A 81 -0.38 -0.46 -10.52
C LEU A 81 0.34 0.82 -10.96
N LEU A 82 1.60 0.99 -10.54
CA LEU A 82 2.42 2.12 -10.97
C LEU A 82 2.76 2.07 -12.47
N ASN A 83 2.96 0.88 -13.03
CA ASN A 83 3.25 0.72 -14.45
C ASN A 83 2.00 0.84 -15.34
N GLN A 84 0.82 0.46 -14.85
CA GLN A 84 -0.45 0.54 -15.58
C GLN A 84 -1.11 1.94 -15.53
N ARG A 85 -0.50 2.90 -14.83
CA ARG A 85 -1.07 4.26 -14.73
C ARG A 85 -1.08 4.94 -16.09
N LYS A 86 -2.22 5.53 -16.45
CA LYS A 86 -2.34 6.34 -17.68
C LYS A 86 -1.60 7.67 -17.61
N THR A 87 -1.46 8.23 -16.40
CA THR A 87 -0.81 9.53 -16.17
C THR A 87 0.34 9.38 -15.20
N LYS A 88 1.52 9.92 -15.57
CA LYS A 88 2.72 9.92 -14.73
C LYS A 88 2.72 11.19 -13.88
N ASN A 89 2.71 11.03 -12.56
CA ASN A 89 2.85 12.17 -11.64
C ASN A 89 4.35 12.50 -11.49
N PRO A 90 4.70 13.79 -11.31
CA PRO A 90 6.09 14.19 -11.07
C PRO A 90 6.65 13.60 -9.77
N LEU A 91 5.77 13.35 -8.79
CA LEU A 91 6.10 12.62 -7.57
C LEU A 91 5.21 11.39 -7.49
N THR A 92 5.84 10.23 -7.39
CA THR A 92 5.20 8.95 -7.09
C THR A 92 5.94 8.35 -5.91
N SER A 93 5.24 7.80 -4.93
CA SER A 93 5.88 7.05 -3.86
C SER A 93 5.22 5.70 -3.65
N LEU A 94 6.03 4.68 -3.35
CA LEU A 94 5.55 3.39 -2.89
C LEU A 94 5.95 3.25 -1.42
N LEU A 95 4.95 3.12 -0.55
CA LEU A 95 5.15 2.92 0.88
C LEU A 95 4.85 1.46 1.23
N LEU A 96 5.89 0.73 1.63
CA LEU A 96 5.76 -0.63 2.13
C LEU A 96 5.86 -0.62 3.66
N LEU A 97 4.83 -1.16 4.32
CA LEU A 97 4.72 -1.30 5.77
C LEU A 97 4.64 -2.80 6.08
N THR A 98 5.61 -3.30 6.85
CA THR A 98 5.68 -4.70 7.30
C THR A 98 6.14 -4.73 8.76
N ASP A 99 5.62 -5.66 9.55
CA ASP A 99 5.98 -5.90 10.96
C ASP A 99 6.96 -7.08 11.15
N GLY A 100 7.50 -7.63 10.07
CA GLY A 100 8.41 -8.77 10.12
C GLY A 100 9.12 -9.09 8.81
N GLN A 101 9.90 -10.17 8.83
CA GLN A 101 10.61 -10.70 7.66
C GLN A 101 9.67 -11.47 6.73
N ASP A 102 9.94 -11.42 5.42
CA ASP A 102 9.26 -12.27 4.44
C ASP A 102 9.60 -13.74 4.74
N ASN A 103 8.60 -14.61 4.70
CA ASN A 103 8.79 -16.05 4.84
C ASN A 103 9.32 -16.71 3.54
N GLN A 104 9.41 -15.95 2.45
CA GLN A 104 9.94 -16.39 1.17
C GLN A 104 11.34 -15.79 0.96
N LEU A 105 12.31 -16.66 0.64
CA LEU A 105 13.62 -16.27 0.09
C LEU A 105 13.43 -15.77 -1.36
N CYS A 106 12.80 -14.61 -1.52
CA CYS A 106 12.65 -13.94 -2.80
C CYS A 106 13.84 -13.00 -3.03
N ASP A 107 14.49 -13.10 -4.19
CA ASP A 107 15.36 -12.01 -4.65
C ASP A 107 14.47 -10.84 -5.12
N TYR A 108 14.54 -9.72 -4.38
CA TYR A 108 13.78 -8.51 -4.71
C TYR A 108 14.46 -7.68 -5.81
N SER A 109 15.67 -8.04 -6.26
CA SER A 109 16.44 -7.25 -7.23
C SER A 109 15.66 -7.01 -8.51
N ASP A 110 15.00 -8.04 -9.04
CA ASP A 110 14.17 -7.93 -10.25
C ASP A 110 12.95 -7.01 -10.03
N LEU A 111 12.35 -7.03 -8.84
CA LEU A 111 11.22 -6.16 -8.51
C LEU A 111 11.68 -4.70 -8.37
N ILE A 112 12.82 -4.46 -7.71
CA ILE A 112 13.38 -3.12 -7.55
C ILE A 112 13.72 -2.50 -8.90
N GLN A 113 14.30 -3.27 -9.83
CA GLN A 113 14.60 -2.80 -11.19
C GLN A 113 13.34 -2.44 -11.99
N ARG A 114 12.19 -3.03 -11.67
CA ARG A 114 10.91 -2.76 -12.35
C ARG A 114 10.18 -1.53 -11.81
N ILE A 115 10.69 -0.89 -10.76
CA ILE A 115 10.13 0.36 -10.24
C ILE A 115 10.37 1.47 -11.26
N PRO A 116 9.31 2.16 -11.75
CA PRO A 116 9.47 3.20 -12.75
C PRO A 116 10.26 4.40 -12.20
N GLN A 117 11.19 4.93 -13.02
CA GLN A 117 12.03 6.08 -12.66
C GLN A 117 11.19 7.30 -12.21
N GLY A 118 11.67 8.01 -11.19
CA GLY A 118 10.95 9.11 -10.53
C GLY A 118 9.97 8.66 -9.42
N THR A 119 10.03 7.39 -9.01
CA THR A 119 9.29 6.88 -7.85
C THR A 119 10.18 6.88 -6.61
N MET A 120 9.80 7.64 -5.58
CA MET A 120 10.43 7.60 -4.26
C MET A 120 9.92 6.38 -3.50
N CYS A 121 10.73 5.34 -3.38
CA CYS A 121 10.38 4.19 -2.55
C CYS A 121 10.67 4.56 -1.09
N ILE A 122 9.65 4.65 -0.26
CA ILE A 122 9.81 4.78 1.20
C ILE A 122 9.48 3.41 1.77
N THR A 123 10.48 2.65 2.16
CA THR A 123 10.26 1.37 2.85
C THR A 123 10.34 1.65 4.35
N ALA A 124 9.20 1.58 5.03
CA ALA A 124 9.14 1.75 6.48
C ALA A 124 9.00 0.35 7.12
N CYS A 125 10.14 -0.22 7.52
CA CYS A 125 10.19 -1.39 8.41
C CYS A 125 9.97 -0.90 9.83
N LEU A 126 8.77 -1.08 10.38
CA LEU A 126 8.50 -0.86 11.80
C LEU A 126 8.71 -2.19 12.52
N VAL A 127 9.87 -2.32 13.16
CA VAL A 127 10.21 -3.42 14.07
C VAL A 127 9.30 -3.37 15.31
#